data_AF-A0A2E0L319-F1
#
_entry.id   AF-A0A2E0L319-F1
#
_cell.length_a   1.000
_cell.length_b   1.000
_cell.length_c   1.000
_cell.angle_alpha   90.00
_cell.angle_beta   90.00
_cell.angle_gamma   90.00
#
_symmetry.space_group_name_H-M   'P 1'
#
loop_
_entity.id
_entity.type
_entity.pdbx_description
1 polymer ?
#
loop_
_entity_poly.entity_id
_entity_poly.type
_entity_poly.pdbx_seq_one_letter_code
_entity_poly.pdbx_strand_id
1 'polypeptide(L)'
;MPISEAAHHFFDALDSRDLETIAAFLHEDFQVKGNVTRELNRDDFLTLLAAYFRAFPDFDFNFTEADQTGRVVHARYAIAGTHKGRLDLTAFDIEPVMMPSDKAIDLPQSDAELTFDADNRVQTLVLNQAQGADLADLVALLTGEVPLEG
;
A
#
# COMPACT_ATOMS: atom_id res chain seq x y z
N MET A 1 1.27 20.42 14.26
CA MET A 1 1.45 20.11 12.83
C MET A 1 0.07 20.11 12.17
N PRO A 2 -0.12 20.81 11.04
CA PRO A 2 -1.30 20.69 10.18
C PRO A 2 -1.45 19.27 9.61
N ILE A 3 -2.67 18.88 9.25
CA ILE A 3 -2.96 17.55 8.69
C ILE A 3 -2.32 17.35 7.32
N SER A 4 -2.35 18.36 6.45
CA SER A 4 -1.64 18.31 5.16
C SER A 4 -0.15 18.03 5.36
N GLU A 5 0.51 18.74 6.29
CA GLU A 5 1.93 18.50 6.60
C GLU A 5 2.17 17.08 7.13
N ALA A 6 1.31 16.58 8.02
CA ALA A 6 1.38 15.20 8.51
C ALA A 6 1.21 14.16 7.40
N ALA A 7 0.30 14.41 6.45
CA ALA A 7 0.09 13.54 5.30
C ALA A 7 1.28 13.51 4.36
N HIS A 8 1.87 14.68 4.05
CA HIS A 8 3.11 14.75 3.26
C HIS A 8 4.24 13.97 3.93
N HIS A 9 4.44 14.13 5.25
CA HIS A 9 5.44 13.35 5.98
C HIS A 9 5.17 11.84 5.94
N PHE A 10 3.91 11.43 6.01
CA PHE A 10 3.54 10.03 5.89
C PHE A 10 3.82 9.47 4.48
N PHE A 11 3.49 10.23 3.43
CA PHE A 11 3.79 9.85 2.05
C PHE A 11 5.30 9.80 1.79
N ASP A 12 6.06 10.79 2.26
CA ASP A 12 7.52 10.80 2.19
C ASP A 12 8.12 9.56 2.89
N ALA A 13 7.54 9.14 4.02
CA ALA A 13 7.98 7.92 4.72
C ALA A 13 7.69 6.65 3.90
N LEU A 14 6.55 6.59 3.19
CA LEU A 14 6.22 5.50 2.27
C LEU A 14 7.19 5.46 1.07
N ASP A 15 7.46 6.60 0.45
CA ASP A 15 8.37 6.71 -0.70
C ASP A 15 9.83 6.43 -0.33
N SER A 16 10.27 6.89 0.84
CA SER A 16 11.61 6.58 1.39
C SER A 16 11.72 5.17 2.00
N ARG A 17 10.60 4.44 2.07
CA ARG A 17 10.50 3.07 2.60
C ARG A 17 10.97 2.95 4.05
N ASP A 18 10.78 4.02 4.82
CA ASP A 18 11.16 4.10 6.22
C ASP A 18 10.06 3.47 7.09
N LEU A 19 10.12 2.14 7.24
CA LEU A 19 9.15 1.38 8.03
C LEU A 19 9.06 1.83 9.49
N GLU A 20 10.15 2.35 10.07
CA GLU A 20 10.13 2.86 11.44
C GLU A 20 9.30 4.14 11.54
N THR A 21 9.55 5.08 10.62
CA THR A 21 8.77 6.32 10.54
C THR A 21 7.31 6.03 10.18
N ILE A 22 7.04 5.17 9.20
CA ILE A 22 5.67 4.74 8.84
C ILE A 22 4.97 4.20 10.09
N ALA A 23 5.59 3.28 10.82
CA ALA A 23 5.00 2.68 12.02
C ALA A 23 4.71 3.70 13.13
N ALA A 24 5.50 4.76 13.25
CA ALA A 24 5.29 5.86 14.21
C ALA A 24 4.11 6.76 13.84
N PHE A 25 3.80 6.89 12.54
CA PHE A 25 2.64 7.64 12.05
C PHE A 25 1.32 6.86 12.15
N LEU A 26 1.34 5.54 12.37
CA LEU A 26 0.12 4.74 12.49
C LEU A 26 -0.41 4.75 13.94
N HIS A 27 -1.71 4.98 14.09
CA HIS A 27 -2.43 4.78 15.36
C HIS A 27 -2.36 3.31 15.80
N GLU A 28 -2.43 3.04 17.11
CA GLU A 28 -2.40 1.66 17.63
C GLU A 28 -3.55 0.80 17.07
N ASP A 29 -4.75 1.37 16.98
CA ASP A 29 -5.93 0.78 16.35
C ASP A 29 -6.02 1.04 14.83
N PHE A 30 -4.90 1.29 14.15
CA PHE A 30 -4.93 1.53 12.71
C PHE A 30 -5.52 0.36 11.94
N GLN A 31 -6.36 0.69 10.95
CA GLN A 31 -6.98 -0.28 10.05
C GLN A 31 -6.92 0.16 8.59
N VAL A 32 -6.61 -0.79 7.71
CA VAL A 32 -6.82 -0.70 6.27
C VAL A 32 -8.18 -1.32 5.94
N LYS A 33 -9.02 -0.56 5.22
CA LYS A 33 -10.38 -0.95 4.82
C LYS A 33 -10.64 -0.59 3.38
N GLY A 34 -11.88 -0.81 2.93
CA GLY A 34 -12.36 -0.46 1.60
C GLY A 34 -12.63 -1.70 0.76
N ASN A 35 -12.39 -1.62 -0.55
CA ASN A 35 -12.59 -2.76 -1.45
C ASN A 35 -11.38 -3.71 -1.49
N VAL A 36 -10.77 -3.96 -0.32
CA VAL A 36 -9.69 -4.91 -0.12
C VAL A 36 -10.24 -6.30 0.17
N THR A 37 -9.53 -7.36 -0.24
CA THR A 37 -9.93 -8.76 0.03
C THR A 37 -10.02 -9.06 1.53
N ARG A 38 -9.17 -8.41 2.33
CA ARG A 38 -9.09 -8.56 3.78
C ARG A 38 -8.71 -7.22 4.41
N GLU A 39 -9.41 -6.83 5.46
CA GLU A 39 -9.02 -5.68 6.28
C GLU A 39 -7.70 -6.00 7.00
N LEU A 40 -6.78 -5.04 7.02
CA LEU A 40 -5.47 -5.19 7.65
C LEU A 40 -5.42 -4.34 8.91
N ASN A 41 -4.89 -4.89 10.00
CA ASN A 41 -4.49 -4.07 11.15
C ASN A 41 -3.10 -3.45 10.90
N ARG A 42 -2.60 -2.68 11.88
CA ARG A 42 -1.28 -2.05 11.86
C ARG A 42 -0.13 -3.01 11.54
N ASP A 43 -0.07 -4.16 12.21
CA ASP A 43 1.04 -5.10 12.06
C ASP A 43 0.95 -5.85 10.72
N ASP A 44 -0.26 -6.20 10.27
CA ASP A 44 -0.51 -6.78 8.95
C ASP A 44 -0.08 -5.81 7.84
N PHE A 45 -0.44 -4.53 7.95
CA PHE A 45 -0.06 -3.51 6.97
C PHE A 45 1.46 -3.29 6.90
N LEU A 46 2.14 -3.18 8.05
CA LEU A 46 3.60 -3.04 8.11
C LEU A 46 4.31 -4.29 7.54
N THR A 47 3.76 -5.48 7.81
CA THR A 47 4.27 -6.74 7.26
C THR A 47 4.16 -6.75 5.73
N LEU A 48 3.02 -6.28 5.19
CA LEU A 48 2.82 -6.18 3.74
C LEU A 48 3.79 -5.19 3.09
N LEU A 49 3.96 -4.00 3.68
CA LEU A 49 4.92 -3.01 3.19
C LEU A 49 6.35 -3.54 3.19
N ALA A 50 6.77 -4.23 4.25
CA ALA A 50 8.09 -4.84 4.33
C ALA A 50 8.30 -5.89 3.23
N ALA A 51 7.27 -6.69 2.92
CA ALA A 51 7.31 -7.66 1.83
C ALA A 51 7.46 -6.95 0.47
N TYR A 52 6.70 -5.88 0.22
CA TYR A 52 6.81 -5.10 -1.01
C TYR A 52 8.16 -4.41 -1.17
N PHE A 53 8.65 -3.70 -0.16
CA PHE A 53 9.93 -3.00 -0.24
C PHE A 53 11.12 -3.95 -0.44
N ARG A 54 11.01 -5.18 0.06
CA ARG A 54 12.00 -6.23 -0.20
C ARG A 54 11.91 -6.80 -1.61
N ALA A 55 10.69 -7.00 -2.12
CA ALA A 55 10.43 -7.59 -3.42
C ALA A 55 10.71 -6.62 -4.59
N PHE A 56 10.52 -5.33 -4.35
CA PHE A 56 10.59 -4.26 -5.33
C PHE A 56 11.55 -3.16 -4.82
N PRO A 57 12.86 -3.26 -5.12
CA PRO A 57 13.85 -2.25 -4.70
C PRO A 57 13.66 -0.88 -5.36
N ASP A 58 12.78 -0.79 -6.34
CA ASP A 58 12.33 0.41 -7.04
C ASP A 58 10.81 0.62 -6.86
N PHE A 59 10.22 0.04 -5.81
CA PHE A 59 8.81 0.27 -5.45
C PHE A 59 8.51 1.76 -5.31
N ASP A 60 7.42 2.18 -5.92
CA ASP A 60 6.94 3.56 -5.91
C ASP A 60 5.41 3.55 -5.80
N PHE A 61 4.86 4.38 -4.91
CA PHE A 61 3.41 4.48 -4.72
C PHE A 61 2.77 5.57 -5.60
N ASN A 62 3.55 6.50 -6.16
CA ASN A 62 3.08 7.67 -6.89
C ASN A 62 1.93 8.42 -6.19
N PHE A 63 2.04 8.65 -4.87
CA PHE A 63 0.98 9.35 -4.14
C PHE A 63 0.81 10.78 -4.66
N THR A 64 -0.43 11.17 -4.85
CA THR A 64 -0.82 12.55 -5.14
C THR A 64 -1.97 12.94 -4.21
N GLU A 65 -1.75 13.96 -3.38
CA GLU A 65 -2.82 14.55 -2.57
C GLU A 65 -3.87 15.17 -3.50
N ALA A 66 -5.13 14.79 -3.32
CA ALA A 66 -6.24 15.28 -4.12
C ALA A 66 -7.01 16.39 -3.41
N ASP A 67 -7.34 16.19 -2.14
CA ASP A 67 -8.08 17.14 -1.31
C ASP A 67 -7.90 16.85 0.19
N GLN A 68 -8.12 17.86 1.04
CA GLN A 68 -8.17 17.70 2.48
C GLN A 68 -9.48 18.28 3.03
N THR A 69 -10.25 17.46 3.72
CA THR A 69 -11.46 17.88 4.44
C THR A 69 -11.33 17.57 5.94
N GLY A 70 -11.02 18.59 6.73
CA GLY A 70 -10.84 18.45 8.18
C GLY A 70 -9.63 17.58 8.52
N ARG A 71 -9.89 16.39 9.09
CA ARG A 71 -8.88 15.36 9.42
C ARG A 71 -8.83 14.21 8.42
N VAL A 72 -9.52 14.35 7.29
CA VAL A 72 -9.50 13.37 6.21
C VAL A 72 -8.69 13.95 5.06
N VAL A 73 -7.76 13.14 4.55
CA VAL A 73 -6.98 13.44 3.34
C VAL A 73 -7.39 12.43 2.28
N HIS A 74 -7.82 12.94 1.14
CA HIS A 74 -8.08 12.15 -0.06
C HIS A 74 -6.82 12.18 -0.92
N ALA A 75 -6.34 11.01 -1.29
CA ALA A 75 -5.16 10.83 -2.12
C ALA A 75 -5.45 9.89 -3.28
N ARG A 76 -4.63 9.97 -4.30
CA ARG A 76 -4.54 9.00 -5.39
C ARG A 76 -3.17 8.35 -5.36
N TYR A 77 -3.10 7.10 -5.78
CA TYR A 77 -1.83 6.37 -5.83
C TYR A 77 -1.83 5.40 -7.01
N ALA A 78 -0.66 5.09 -7.53
CA ALA A 78 -0.45 4.09 -8.58
C ALA A 78 0.87 3.36 -8.27
N ILE A 79 0.76 2.06 -7.99
CA ILE A 79 1.92 1.27 -7.58
C ILE A 79 2.72 0.87 -8.82
N ALA A 80 4.01 1.16 -8.81
CA ALA A 80 4.96 0.71 -9.81
C ALA A 80 6.19 0.09 -9.16
N GLY A 81 6.89 -0.76 -9.91
CA GLY A 81 8.17 -1.33 -9.48
C GLY A 81 8.60 -2.53 -10.32
N THR A 82 9.79 -3.04 -10.06
CA THR A 82 10.35 -4.23 -10.70
C THR A 82 10.60 -5.33 -9.69
N HIS A 83 10.06 -6.52 -9.96
CA HIS A 83 10.18 -7.67 -9.08
C HIS A 83 11.60 -8.27 -9.11
N LYS A 84 12.50 -7.71 -8.30
CA LYS A 84 13.90 -8.11 -8.16
C LYS A 84 14.19 -8.93 -6.90
N GLY A 85 13.29 -8.89 -5.93
CA GLY A 85 13.42 -9.56 -4.65
C GLY A 85 12.45 -10.72 -4.50
N ARG A 86 12.54 -11.41 -3.36
CA ARG A 86 11.58 -12.43 -2.96
C ARG A 86 10.34 -11.72 -2.39
N LEU A 87 9.17 -12.00 -2.96
CA LEU A 87 7.88 -11.58 -2.42
C LEU A 87 7.25 -12.73 -1.65
N ASP A 88 7.19 -12.58 -0.33
CA ASP A 88 6.64 -13.57 0.59
C ASP A 88 5.35 -13.04 1.21
N LEU A 89 4.23 -13.65 0.79
CA LEU A 89 2.88 -13.27 1.24
C LEU A 89 2.21 -14.41 2.02
N THR A 90 2.98 -15.38 2.54
CA THR A 90 2.40 -16.53 3.27
C THR A 90 1.69 -16.10 4.55
N ALA A 91 2.07 -14.95 5.13
CA ALA A 91 1.37 -14.34 6.26
C ALA A 91 -0.09 -13.95 5.93
N PHE A 92 -0.43 -13.86 4.64
CA PHE A 92 -1.74 -13.54 4.11
C PHE A 92 -2.38 -14.73 3.37
N ASP A 93 -1.92 -15.96 3.65
CA ASP A 93 -2.42 -17.20 3.04
C ASP A 93 -2.27 -17.25 1.49
N ILE A 94 -1.28 -16.51 0.96
CA ILE A 94 -0.95 -16.49 -0.47
C ILE A 94 0.32 -17.30 -0.70
N GLU A 95 0.15 -18.40 -1.43
CA GLU A 95 1.21 -19.31 -1.85
C GLU A 95 1.18 -19.51 -3.38
N PRO A 96 2.32 -19.84 -4.01
CA PRO A 96 3.65 -19.97 -3.41
C PRO A 96 4.36 -18.63 -3.20
N VAL A 97 5.45 -18.64 -2.43
CA VAL A 97 6.39 -17.51 -2.39
C VAL A 97 6.89 -17.21 -3.79
N MET A 98 6.77 -15.95 -4.21
CA MET A 98 7.17 -15.51 -5.55
C MET A 98 8.66 -15.17 -5.54
N MET A 99 9.39 -15.82 -6.44
CA MET A 99 10.83 -15.61 -6.64
C MET A 99 11.06 -14.49 -7.65
N PRO A 100 12.19 -13.74 -7.55
CA PRO A 100 12.52 -12.66 -8.47
C PRO A 100 12.29 -13.06 -9.93
N SER A 101 11.56 -12.23 -10.67
CA SER A 101 11.16 -12.54 -12.05
C SER A 101 11.54 -11.45 -13.06
N ASP A 102 12.13 -10.34 -12.59
CA ASP A 102 12.46 -9.15 -13.39
C ASP A 102 11.26 -8.49 -14.07
N LYS A 103 10.02 -8.94 -13.79
CA LYS A 103 8.80 -8.32 -14.30
C LYS A 103 8.58 -6.95 -13.67
N ALA A 104 8.26 -5.98 -14.50
CA ALA A 104 7.78 -4.68 -14.06
C ALA A 104 6.26 -4.76 -13.80
N ILE A 105 5.82 -4.08 -12.75
CA ILE A 105 4.42 -3.86 -12.43
C ILE A 105 4.12 -2.37 -12.60
N ASP A 106 2.93 -2.08 -13.10
CA ASP A 106 2.36 -0.75 -13.25
C ASP A 106 0.86 -0.92 -13.04
N LEU A 107 0.41 -0.72 -11.80
CA LEU A 107 -0.97 -0.96 -11.41
C LEU A 107 -1.83 0.28 -11.69
N PRO A 108 -3.10 0.09 -12.08
CA PRO A 108 -4.02 1.21 -12.31
C PRO A 108 -4.15 2.14 -11.09
N GLN A 109 -4.27 3.44 -11.37
CA GLN A 109 -4.43 4.46 -10.33
C GLN A 109 -5.69 4.20 -9.49
N SER A 110 -5.51 4.24 -8.18
CA SER A 110 -6.53 3.99 -7.17
C SER A 110 -6.70 5.21 -6.25
N ASP A 111 -7.84 5.30 -5.57
CA ASP A 111 -8.09 6.36 -4.58
C ASP A 111 -7.86 5.81 -3.16
N ALA A 112 -7.40 6.67 -2.26
CA ALA A 112 -7.18 6.38 -0.86
C ALA A 112 -7.72 7.51 0.02
N GLU A 113 -8.27 7.15 1.17
CA GLU A 113 -8.71 8.12 2.18
C GLU A 113 -8.00 7.82 3.51
N LEU A 114 -7.25 8.82 3.99
CA LEU A 114 -6.53 8.74 5.24
C LEU A 114 -7.27 9.57 6.29
N THR A 115 -7.71 8.92 7.36
CA THR A 115 -8.30 9.61 8.51
C THR A 115 -7.26 9.71 9.62
N PHE A 116 -7.00 10.93 10.06
CA PHE A 116 -6.05 11.23 11.13
C PHE A 116 -6.74 11.43 12.48
N ASP A 117 -6.08 11.03 13.56
CA ASP A 117 -6.52 11.25 14.93
C ASP A 117 -6.22 12.69 15.43
N ALA A 118 -6.38 12.92 16.73
CA ALA A 118 -6.08 14.22 17.33
C ALA A 118 -4.58 14.54 17.42
N ASP A 119 -3.73 13.51 17.40
CA ASP A 119 -2.26 13.58 17.48
C ASP A 119 -1.60 13.51 16.08
N ASN A 120 -2.40 13.58 15.01
CA ASN A 120 -2.01 13.47 13.61
C ASN A 120 -1.39 12.11 13.23
N ARG A 121 -1.81 11.04 13.89
CA ARG A 121 -1.52 9.67 13.46
C ARG A 121 -2.65 9.17 12.56
N VAL A 122 -2.31 8.37 11.56
CA VAL A 122 -3.28 7.74 10.68
C VAL A 122 -4.04 6.67 11.46
N GLN A 123 -5.34 6.85 11.62
CA GLN A 123 -6.24 5.91 12.29
C GLN A 123 -6.91 4.96 11.30
N THR A 124 -7.20 5.40 10.09
CA THR A 124 -7.81 4.55 9.07
C THR A 124 -7.28 4.91 7.70
N LEU A 125 -6.98 3.89 6.90
CA LEU A 125 -6.69 3.98 5.48
C LEU A 125 -7.78 3.23 4.72
N VAL A 126 -8.64 3.95 4.01
CA VAL A 126 -9.63 3.33 3.13
C VAL A 126 -9.06 3.30 1.73
N LEU A 127 -8.86 2.11 1.17
CA LEU A 127 -8.42 1.90 -0.20
C LEU A 127 -9.63 1.65 -1.08
N ASN A 128 -9.73 2.42 -2.16
CA ASN A 128 -10.66 2.21 -3.26
C ASN A 128 -9.83 1.82 -4.49
N GLN A 129 -9.37 0.58 -4.51
CA GLN A 129 -8.54 -0.02 -5.54
C GLN A 129 -9.29 -0.03 -6.88
N ALA A 130 -8.65 0.44 -7.93
CA ALA A 130 -9.14 0.25 -9.28
C ALA A 130 -9.13 -1.25 -9.64
N GLN A 131 -9.97 -1.64 -10.60
CA GLN A 131 -9.90 -2.99 -11.16
C GLN A 131 -8.50 -3.24 -11.74
N GLY A 132 -7.86 -4.36 -11.39
CA GLY A 132 -6.49 -4.65 -11.82
C GLY A 132 -5.39 -4.17 -10.86
N ALA A 133 -5.75 -3.55 -9.73
CA ALA A 133 -4.80 -2.97 -8.76
C ALA A 133 -4.78 -3.70 -7.40
N ASP A 134 -5.44 -4.86 -7.29
CA ASP A 134 -5.49 -5.61 -6.04
C ASP A 134 -4.30 -6.58 -5.88
N LEU A 135 -4.25 -7.25 -4.71
CA LEU A 135 -3.18 -8.20 -4.40
C LEU A 135 -3.21 -9.44 -5.30
N ALA A 136 -4.41 -9.89 -5.70
CA ALA A 136 -4.57 -11.03 -6.58
C ALA A 136 -4.09 -10.70 -8.00
N ASP A 137 -4.40 -9.50 -8.50
CA ASP A 137 -3.90 -8.99 -9.77
C ASP A 137 -2.37 -8.92 -9.79
N LEU A 138 -1.77 -8.44 -8.70
CA LEU A 138 -0.31 -8.42 -8.55
C LEU A 138 0.28 -9.85 -8.62
N VAL A 139 -0.28 -10.79 -7.87
CA VAL A 139 0.17 -12.18 -7.87
C VAL A 139 0.06 -12.76 -9.28
N ALA A 140 -1.09 -12.59 -9.94
CA ALA A 140 -1.35 -13.02 -11.31
C ALA A 140 -0.31 -12.48 -12.30
N LEU A 141 0.02 -11.18 -12.23
CA LEU A 141 1.07 -10.56 -13.05
C LEU A 141 2.44 -11.23 -12.82
N LEU A 142 2.81 -11.48 -11.56
CA LEU A 142 4.11 -12.04 -11.20
C LEU A 142 4.23 -13.53 -11.55
N THR A 143 3.19 -14.33 -11.31
CA THR A 143 3.17 -15.76 -11.65
C THR A 143 2.94 -16.01 -13.14
N GLY A 144 2.39 -15.02 -13.86
CA GLY A 144 2.00 -15.17 -15.27
C GLY A 144 0.68 -15.91 -15.45
N GLU A 145 -0.11 -16.04 -14.37
CA GLU A 145 -1.50 -16.44 -14.47
C GLU A 145 -2.27 -15.25 -15.05
N VAL A 146 -2.72 -15.36 -16.29
CA VAL A 146 -3.61 -14.35 -16.89
C VAL A 146 -4.97 -14.52 -16.20
N PRO A 147 -5.60 -13.48 -15.63
CA PRO A 147 -6.96 -13.59 -15.16
C PRO A 147 -7.81 -14.08 -16.33
N LEU A 148 -8.51 -15.20 -16.13
CA LEU A 148 -9.45 -15.72 -17.10
C LEU A 148 -10.52 -14.65 -17.31
N GLU A 149 -10.44 -13.90 -18.41
CA GLU A 149 -11.54 -13.08 -18.90
C GLU A 149 -12.77 -13.98 -19.00
N GLY A 150 -13.79 -13.70 -18.18
CA GLY A 150 -15.06 -14.41 -18.13
C GLY A 150 -16.22 -13.47 -18.40
#